data_AF-A0A9W5AZI2-F1
#
_entry.id   AF-A0A9W5AZI2-F1
#
_cell.length_a   1.000
_cell.length_b   1.000
_cell.length_c   1.000
_cell.angle_alpha   90.00
_cell.angle_beta   90.00
_cell.angle_gamma   90.00
#
_symmetry.space_group_name_H-M   'P 1'
#
loop_
_entity.id
_entity.type
_entity.pdbx_description
1 polymer ?
#
loop_
_entity_poly.entity_id
_entity_poly.type
_entity_poly.pdbx_seq_one_letter_code
_entity_poly.pdbx_strand_id
1 'polypeptide(L)'
;MTNIEIEEPAKNVDDELGLLKELLGDEPALQSKPSVKRSSVGLADMTDAEHREYKARKQAERRAQLKARESSGSVKFDANSTREALADAALLILATGGPGADAIDAYLAKVFHDQVGAPLTIKTWARSGKLKPKLMHIARNSH
;
A
#
# COMPACT_ATOMS: atom_id res chain seq x y z
N MET A 1 63.02 0.58 16.53
CA MET A 1 63.12 1.85 15.78
C MET A 1 61.91 1.92 14.89
N THR A 2 61.13 2.98 15.06
CA THR A 2 59.80 3.22 14.49
C THR A 2 59.90 3.69 13.05
N ASN A 3 59.35 2.94 12.09
CA ASN A 3 59.05 3.48 10.77
C ASN A 3 57.61 4.00 10.78
N ILE A 4 57.50 5.32 10.93
CA ILE A 4 56.25 6.06 10.77
C ILE A 4 56.14 6.33 9.28
N GLU A 5 55.31 5.57 8.58
CA GLU A 5 54.90 5.88 7.22
C GLU A 5 53.87 7.01 7.32
N ILE A 6 54.33 8.23 7.03
CA ILE A 6 53.48 9.40 6.89
C ILE A 6 52.81 9.27 5.53
N GLU A 7 51.57 8.79 5.54
CA GLU A 7 50.67 8.77 4.38
C GLU A 7 50.44 10.23 3.94
N GLU A 8 50.90 10.59 2.74
CA GLU A 8 50.67 11.93 2.19
C GLU A 8 49.17 12.13 1.92
N PRO A 9 48.53 13.18 2.45
CA PRO A 9 47.13 13.46 2.12
C PRO A 9 47.02 13.89 0.66
N ALA A 10 46.08 13.30 -0.07
CA ALA A 10 45.79 13.61 -1.48
C ALA A 10 45.61 15.13 -1.65
N LYS A 11 46.42 15.72 -2.54
CA LYS A 11 46.51 17.18 -2.71
C LYS A 11 45.56 17.73 -3.77
N ASN A 12 44.78 16.88 -4.45
CA ASN A 12 43.81 17.29 -5.48
C ASN A 12 42.58 16.37 -5.54
N VAL A 13 41.44 16.98 -5.90
CA VAL A 13 40.12 16.32 -6.04
C VAL A 13 40.15 15.18 -7.08
N ASP A 14 41.04 15.28 -8.06
CA ASP A 14 41.21 14.25 -9.09
C ASP A 14 41.80 12.93 -8.53
N ASP A 15 42.63 13.00 -7.48
CA ASP A 15 43.21 11.82 -6.82
C ASP A 15 42.17 11.11 -5.93
N GLU A 16 41.29 11.87 -5.27
CA GLU A 16 40.16 11.31 -4.49
C GLU A 16 39.18 10.56 -5.40
N LEU A 17 38.91 11.09 -6.59
CA LEU A 17 38.05 10.45 -7.59
C LEU A 17 38.70 9.22 -8.21
N GLY A 18 40.02 9.21 -8.37
CA GLY A 18 40.79 8.04 -8.81
C GLY A 18 40.69 6.87 -7.83
N LEU A 19 40.88 7.14 -6.53
CA LEU A 19 40.76 6.16 -5.45
C LEU A 19 39.33 5.62 -5.28
N LEU A 20 38.31 6.49 -5.41
CA LEU A 20 36.91 6.07 -5.38
C LEU A 20 36.53 5.18 -6.56
N LYS A 21 37.13 5.39 -7.74
CA LYS A 21 36.90 4.59 -8.94
C LYS A 21 37.57 3.22 -8.88
N GLU A 22 38.68 3.10 -8.16
CA GLU A 22 39.36 1.83 -7.91
C GLU A 22 38.67 1.01 -6.81
N LEU A 23 38.14 1.66 -5.76
CA LEU A 23 37.43 0.99 -4.66
C LEU A 23 36.02 0.53 -5.05
N LEU A 24 35.37 1.24 -5.97
CA LEU A 24 34.00 0.98 -6.44
C LEU A 24 34.06 0.35 -7.84
N GLY A 25 34.61 -0.87 -7.93
CA GLY A 25 34.70 -1.63 -9.18
C GLY A 25 33.40 -1.62 -9.99
N ASP A 26 33.57 -1.56 -11.32
CA ASP A 26 32.56 -1.55 -12.40
C ASP A 26 31.15 -1.06 -12.05
N GLU A 27 30.80 0.08 -12.65
CA GLU A 27 29.56 0.82 -12.49
C GLU A 27 28.31 -0.06 -12.27
N PRO A 28 27.48 0.25 -11.24
CA PRO A 28 26.21 -0.45 -11.10
C PRO A 28 25.32 -0.09 -12.28
N ALA A 29 25.04 -1.08 -13.13
CA ALA A 29 24.12 -0.96 -14.25
C ALA A 29 22.78 -0.35 -13.78
N LEU A 30 22.58 0.94 -14.05
CA LEU A 30 21.32 1.63 -13.82
C LEU A 30 20.28 1.01 -14.76
N GLN A 31 19.45 0.12 -14.23
CA GLN A 31 18.29 -0.40 -14.93
C GLN A 31 17.39 0.79 -15.33
N SER A 32 17.41 1.17 -16.60
CA SER A 32 16.56 2.23 -17.14
C SER A 32 15.11 1.81 -16.97
N LYS A 33 14.35 2.53 -16.12
CA LYS A 33 12.90 2.35 -16.01
C LYS A 33 12.28 2.52 -17.41
N PRO A 34 11.33 1.66 -17.83
CA PRO A 34 10.73 1.77 -19.16
C PRO A 34 10.06 3.14 -19.30
N SER A 35 10.44 3.88 -20.34
CA SER A 35 9.88 5.21 -20.61
C SER A 35 8.40 5.07 -20.90
N VAL A 36 7.55 5.59 -20.00
CA VAL A 36 6.11 5.65 -20.23
C VAL A 36 5.87 6.57 -21.43
N LYS A 37 5.45 5.99 -22.58
CA LYS A 37 5.04 6.76 -23.77
C LYS A 37 3.90 7.70 -23.36
N ARG A 38 4.21 8.98 -23.20
CA ARG A 38 3.19 10.03 -23.02
C ARG A 38 2.48 10.23 -24.36
N SER A 39 1.15 10.34 -24.33
CA SER A 39 0.40 10.72 -25.52
C SER A 39 0.90 12.07 -26.02
N SER A 40 1.08 12.21 -27.33
CA SER A 40 1.67 13.38 -27.99
C SER A 40 0.81 14.64 -27.92
N VAL A 41 -0.42 14.54 -27.42
CA VAL A 41 -1.32 15.67 -27.19
C VAL A 41 -1.40 15.92 -25.68
N GLY A 42 -1.04 17.13 -25.25
CA GLY A 42 -1.22 17.57 -23.88
C GLY A 42 -2.70 17.59 -23.53
N LEU A 43 -3.06 17.26 -22.29
CA LEU A 43 -4.46 17.24 -21.85
C LEU A 43 -5.18 18.60 -22.06
N ALA A 44 -4.40 19.68 -22.15
CA ALA A 44 -4.86 21.05 -22.39
C ALA A 44 -5.22 21.34 -23.86
N ASP A 45 -4.72 20.55 -24.81
CA ASP A 45 -4.91 20.77 -26.25
C ASP A 45 -6.01 19.86 -26.83
N MET A 46 -6.68 19.06 -25.99
CA MET A 46 -7.75 18.16 -26.40
C MET A 46 -9.06 18.92 -26.60
N THR A 47 -9.80 18.58 -27.65
CA THR A 47 -11.18 19.04 -27.79
C THR A 47 -12.08 18.44 -26.71
N ASP A 48 -13.22 19.07 -26.42
CA ASP A 48 -14.16 18.58 -25.38
C ASP A 48 -14.67 17.16 -25.63
N ALA A 49 -14.78 16.75 -26.90
CA ALA A 49 -15.16 15.40 -27.29
C ALA A 49 -14.03 14.39 -26.98
N GLU A 50 -12.80 14.69 -27.40
CA GLU A 50 -11.63 13.86 -27.14
C GLU A 50 -11.34 13.75 -25.64
N HIS A 51 -11.52 14.84 -24.87
CA HIS A 51 -11.33 14.83 -23.43
C HIS A 51 -12.36 13.92 -22.73
N ARG A 52 -13.63 13.93 -23.18
CA ARG A 52 -14.66 13.01 -22.67
C ARG A 52 -14.33 11.55 -22.97
N GLU A 53 -13.93 11.24 -24.20
CA GLU A 53 -13.52 9.90 -24.61
C GLU A 53 -12.29 9.42 -23.82
N TYR A 54 -11.31 10.30 -23.62
CA TYR A 54 -10.13 10.02 -22.82
C TYR A 54 -10.49 9.67 -21.36
N LYS A 55 -11.38 10.45 -20.73
CA LYS A 55 -11.85 10.17 -19.36
C LYS A 55 -12.63 8.86 -19.29
N ALA A 56 -13.49 8.59 -20.27
CA ALA A 56 -14.24 7.34 -20.36
C ALA A 56 -13.30 6.13 -20.46
N ARG A 57 -12.30 6.20 -21.35
CA ARG A 57 -11.26 5.16 -21.49
C ARG A 57 -10.48 4.96 -20.19
N LYS A 58 -10.05 6.03 -19.53
CA LYS A 58 -9.33 5.96 -18.25
C LYS A 58 -10.18 5.35 -17.13
N GLN A 59 -11.48 5.65 -17.12
CA GLN A 59 -12.40 5.04 -16.17
C GLN A 59 -12.60 3.56 -16.45
N ALA A 60 -12.73 3.16 -17.71
CA ALA A 60 -12.84 1.76 -18.12
C ALA A 60 -11.58 0.97 -17.74
N GLU A 61 -10.38 1.49 -18.05
CA GLU A 61 -9.10 0.92 -17.63
C GLU A 61 -9.05 0.73 -16.11
N ARG A 62 -9.42 1.76 -15.35
CA ARG A 62 -9.42 1.69 -13.89
C ARG A 62 -10.35 0.60 -13.36
N ARG A 63 -11.57 0.48 -13.90
CA ARG A 63 -12.51 -0.57 -13.50
C ARG A 63 -11.99 -1.96 -13.87
N ALA A 64 -11.41 -2.11 -15.05
CA ALA A 64 -10.81 -3.37 -15.49
C ALA A 64 -9.65 -3.80 -14.57
N GLN A 65 -8.77 -2.86 -14.19
CA GLN A 65 -7.67 -3.12 -13.26
C GLN A 65 -8.16 -3.50 -11.86
N LEU A 66 -9.22 -2.86 -11.35
CA LEU A 66 -9.81 -3.24 -10.07
C LEU A 66 -10.40 -4.64 -10.12
N LYS A 67 -11.18 -4.95 -11.16
CA LYS A 67 -11.76 -6.29 -11.35
C LYS A 67 -10.68 -7.37 -11.48
N ALA A 68 -9.60 -7.10 -12.22
CA ALA A 68 -8.47 -8.02 -12.37
C ALA A 68 -7.79 -8.32 -11.02
N ARG A 69 -7.64 -7.29 -10.17
CA ARG A 69 -7.09 -7.47 -8.81
C ARG A 69 -8.02 -8.30 -7.93
N GLU A 70 -9.31 -7.99 -7.93
CA GLU A 70 -10.31 -8.76 -7.17
C GLU A 70 -10.33 -10.24 -7.60
N SER A 71 -10.23 -10.51 -8.91
CA SER A 71 -10.12 -11.88 -9.42
C SER A 71 -8.82 -12.58 -9.04
N SER A 72 -7.72 -11.83 -8.86
CA SER A 72 -6.46 -12.37 -8.32
C SER A 72 -6.45 -12.52 -6.79
N GLY A 73 -7.58 -12.23 -6.12
CA GLY A 73 -7.68 -12.33 -4.66
C GLY A 73 -7.06 -11.15 -3.91
N SER A 74 -6.84 -10.01 -4.55
CA SER A 74 -6.26 -8.82 -3.92
C SER A 74 -7.12 -7.57 -4.14
N VAL A 75 -7.09 -6.65 -3.18
CA VAL A 75 -7.62 -5.29 -3.36
C VAL A 75 -6.50 -4.32 -3.68
N LYS A 76 -6.85 -3.13 -4.18
CA LYS A 76 -5.88 -2.03 -4.27
C LYS A 76 -5.46 -1.62 -2.86
N PHE A 77 -4.16 -1.50 -2.60
CA PHE A 77 -3.66 -0.92 -1.36
C PHE A 77 -3.90 0.60 -1.32
N ASP A 78 -4.86 1.03 -0.52
CA ASP A 78 -5.10 2.43 -0.16
C ASP A 78 -5.78 2.51 1.22
N ALA A 79 -6.00 3.73 1.71
CA ALA A 79 -6.54 3.94 3.05
C ALA A 79 -7.96 3.37 3.24
N ASN A 80 -8.77 3.32 2.17
CA ASN A 80 -10.13 2.80 2.26
C ASN A 80 -10.12 1.28 2.38
N SER A 81 -9.42 0.60 1.47
CA SER A 81 -9.32 -0.86 1.51
C SER A 81 -8.62 -1.37 2.78
N THR A 82 -7.65 -0.60 3.28
CA THR A 82 -6.97 -0.91 4.55
C THR A 82 -7.95 -0.84 5.74
N ARG A 83 -8.78 0.21 5.81
CA ARG A 83 -9.80 0.31 6.87
C ARG A 83 -10.81 -0.83 6.80
N GLU A 84 -11.25 -1.20 5.60
CA GLU A 84 -12.16 -2.33 5.42
C GLU A 84 -11.53 -3.65 5.84
N ALA A 85 -10.26 -3.90 5.47
CA ALA A 85 -9.53 -5.10 5.88
C ALA A 85 -9.35 -5.17 7.40
N LEU A 86 -9.03 -4.04 8.05
CA LEU A 86 -8.91 -3.97 9.51
C LEU A 86 -10.27 -4.16 10.21
N ALA A 87 -11.35 -3.60 9.66
CA ALA A 87 -12.69 -3.80 10.18
C ALA A 87 -13.11 -5.27 10.11
N ASP A 88 -12.83 -5.93 8.99
CA ASP A 88 -13.10 -7.36 8.80
C ASP A 88 -12.31 -8.22 9.81
N ALA A 89 -11.02 -7.93 10.00
CA ALA A 89 -10.19 -8.61 10.99
C ALA A 89 -10.73 -8.43 12.41
N ALA A 90 -11.12 -7.21 12.79
CA ALA A 90 -11.74 -6.93 14.08
C ALA A 90 -13.06 -7.70 14.27
N LEU A 91 -13.90 -7.78 13.24
CA LEU A 91 -15.14 -8.57 13.27
C LEU A 91 -14.86 -10.07 13.50
N LEU A 92 -13.83 -10.62 12.85
CA LEU A 92 -13.44 -12.03 13.02
C LEU A 92 -12.90 -12.32 14.43
N ILE A 93 -12.05 -11.44 14.96
CA ILE A 93 -11.53 -11.56 16.33
C ILE A 93 -12.69 -11.47 17.34
N LEU A 94 -13.59 -10.51 17.16
CA LEU A 94 -14.74 -10.31 18.04
C LEU A 94 -15.74 -11.48 17.99
N ALA A 95 -15.97 -12.05 16.80
CA ALA A 95 -16.86 -13.20 16.62
C ALA A 95 -16.30 -14.48 17.27
N THR A 96 -14.98 -14.69 17.20
CA THR A 96 -14.32 -15.86 17.78
C THR A 96 -14.05 -15.70 19.28
N GLY A 97 -13.99 -14.46 19.78
CA GLY A 97 -13.53 -14.18 21.14
C GLY A 97 -12.04 -14.48 21.32
N GLY A 98 -11.25 -14.39 20.25
CA GLY A 98 -9.81 -14.65 20.27
C GLY A 98 -8.99 -13.55 20.96
N PRO A 99 -7.66 -13.70 20.99
CA PRO A 99 -6.75 -12.69 21.56
C PRO A 99 -7.01 -11.30 20.96
N GLY A 100 -7.14 -10.30 21.84
CA GLY A 100 -7.45 -8.91 21.45
C GLY A 100 -8.93 -8.57 21.35
N ALA A 101 -9.86 -9.53 21.50
CA ALA A 101 -11.29 -9.25 21.53
C ALA A 101 -11.67 -8.27 22.67
N ASP A 102 -11.05 -8.39 23.84
CA ASP A 102 -11.31 -7.49 24.98
C ASP A 102 -10.90 -6.04 24.68
N ALA A 103 -9.81 -5.84 23.93
CA ALA A 103 -9.37 -4.51 23.51
C ALA A 103 -10.38 -3.87 22.54
N ILE A 104 -10.97 -4.69 21.65
CA ILE A 104 -12.04 -4.26 20.75
C ILE A 104 -13.29 -3.90 21.57
N ASP A 105 -13.71 -4.75 22.51
CA ASP A 105 -14.85 -4.50 23.39
C ASP A 105 -14.66 -3.20 24.20
N ALA A 106 -13.47 -2.98 24.76
CA ALA A 106 -13.15 -1.75 25.48
C ALA A 106 -13.17 -0.50 24.59
N TYR A 107 -12.73 -0.61 23.34
CA TYR A 107 -12.83 0.48 22.37
C TYR A 107 -14.29 0.77 22.01
N LEU A 108 -15.10 -0.26 21.76
CA LEU A 108 -16.52 -0.12 21.47
C LEU A 108 -17.27 0.55 22.65
N ALA A 109 -16.94 0.20 23.89
CA ALA A 109 -17.51 0.85 25.06
C ALA A 109 -17.21 2.35 25.14
N LYS A 110 -16.02 2.78 24.67
CA LYS A 110 -15.66 4.21 24.60
C LYS A 110 -16.41 4.93 23.47
N VAL A 111 -16.53 4.29 22.30
CA VAL A 111 -17.22 4.87 21.14
C VAL A 111 -18.72 4.99 21.39
N PHE A 112 -19.34 3.95 21.95
CA PHE A 112 -20.78 3.86 22.20
C PHE A 112 -21.14 4.11 23.68
N HIS A 113 -20.44 5.02 24.34
CA HIS A 113 -20.60 5.28 25.77
C HIS A 113 -22.05 5.65 26.18
N ASP A 114 -22.80 6.34 25.33
CA ASP A 114 -24.22 6.67 25.57
C ASP A 114 -25.17 5.46 25.44
N GLN A 115 -24.69 4.36 24.85
CA GLN A 115 -25.47 3.17 24.53
C GLN A 115 -24.88 1.95 25.23
N VAL A 116 -25.13 1.83 26.54
CA VAL A 116 -24.53 0.80 27.42
C VAL A 116 -24.67 -0.63 26.89
N GLY A 117 -25.74 -0.96 26.16
CA GLY A 117 -25.97 -2.28 25.55
C GLY A 117 -25.35 -2.50 24.15
N ALA A 118 -24.80 -1.46 23.53
CA ALA A 118 -24.30 -1.54 22.16
C ALA A 118 -23.10 -2.49 22.00
N PRO A 119 -22.04 -2.47 22.86
CA PRO A 119 -20.92 -3.39 22.71
C PRO A 119 -21.34 -4.87 22.74
N LEU A 120 -22.20 -5.26 23.69
CA LEU A 120 -22.73 -6.61 23.78
C LEU A 120 -23.56 -7.02 22.55
N THR A 121 -24.37 -6.08 22.06
CA THR A 121 -25.19 -6.27 20.85
C THR A 121 -24.31 -6.44 19.61
N ILE A 122 -23.27 -5.62 19.46
CA ILE A 122 -22.30 -5.68 18.35
C ILE A 122 -21.56 -7.01 18.37
N LYS A 123 -21.10 -7.46 19.54
CA LYS A 123 -20.48 -8.78 19.71
C LYS A 123 -21.43 -9.91 19.29
N THR A 124 -22.69 -9.83 19.69
CA THR A 124 -23.72 -10.80 19.27
C THR A 124 -23.94 -10.78 17.75
N TRP A 125 -23.96 -9.59 17.14
CA TRP A 125 -24.10 -9.45 15.69
C TRP A 125 -22.89 -9.93 14.90
N ALA A 126 -21.68 -9.78 15.44
CA ALA A 126 -20.47 -10.36 14.86
C ALA A 126 -20.56 -11.90 14.89
N ARG A 127 -20.97 -12.49 16.02
CA ARG A 127 -21.12 -13.95 16.17
C ARG A 127 -22.22 -14.54 15.29
N SER A 128 -23.35 -13.85 15.16
CA SER A 128 -24.47 -14.32 14.34
C SER A 128 -24.27 -14.08 12.83
N GLY A 129 -23.22 -13.36 12.44
CA GLY A 129 -22.98 -12.99 11.05
C GLY A 129 -23.96 -11.92 10.52
N LYS A 130 -24.60 -11.15 11.40
CA LYS A 130 -25.34 -9.94 11.01
C LYS A 130 -24.37 -8.84 10.56
N LEU A 131 -23.18 -8.76 11.16
CA LEU A 131 -22.06 -7.93 10.70
C LEU A 131 -21.08 -8.80 9.91
N LYS A 132 -21.28 -8.91 8.60
CA LYS A 132 -20.44 -9.74 7.73
C LYS A 132 -19.19 -8.98 7.28
N PRO A 133 -17.99 -9.61 7.36
CA PRO A 133 -16.80 -9.09 6.72
C PRO A 133 -17.02 -8.83 5.23
N LYS A 134 -16.60 -7.66 4.73
CA LYS A 134 -16.84 -7.23 3.35
C LYS A 134 -15.87 -7.84 2.35
N LEU A 135 -14.58 -7.87 2.67
CA LEU A 135 -13.49 -8.30 1.79
C LEU A 135 -13.21 -9.80 1.87
N MET A 136 -13.91 -10.54 2.73
CA MET A 136 -13.72 -11.98 2.87
C MET A 136 -13.88 -12.78 1.58
N HIS A 137 -14.73 -12.32 0.65
CA HIS A 137 -14.87 -12.98 -0.66
C HIS A 137 -13.62 -12.83 -1.54
N ILE A 138 -12.83 -11.78 -1.34
CA ILE A 138 -11.57 -11.54 -2.04
C ILE A 138 -10.45 -12.36 -1.37
N ALA A 139 -10.38 -12.33 -0.04
CA ALA A 139 -9.39 -13.08 0.75
C ALA A 139 -9.53 -14.61 0.61
N ARG A 140 -10.70 -15.13 0.21
CA ARG A 140 -10.88 -16.55 -0.09
C ARG A 140 -10.25 -16.98 -1.42
N ASN A 141 -10.03 -16.02 -2.32
CA ASN A 141 -9.47 -16.27 -3.65
C ASN A 141 -7.95 -16.03 -3.69
N SER A 142 -7.35 -15.52 -2.60
CA SER A 142 -5.90 -15.41 -2.46
C SER A 142 -5.34 -16.78 -2.07
N HIS A 143 -4.67 -17.44 -3.01
CA HIS A 143 -3.89 -18.67 -2.81
C HIS A 143 -2.46 -18.33 -2.38
#